data_AF-A0A8J4EHZ9-F1
#
_entry.id   AF-A0A8J4EHZ9-F1
#
_cell.length_a   1.000
_cell.length_b   1.000
_cell.length_c   1.000
_cell.angle_alpha   90.00
_cell.angle_beta   90.00
_cell.angle_gamma   90.00
#
_symmetry.space_group_name_H-M   'P 1'
#
loop_
_entity.id
_entity.type
_entity.pdbx_description
1 polymer ?
#
loop_
_entity_poly.entity_id
_entity_poly.type
_entity_poly.pdbx_seq_one_letter_code
_entity_poly.pdbx_strand_id
1 'polypeptide(L)'
;MVDMALSEDERRTAAEAGIVLFDNRLILDAQPPIDDATLAAVAERCAGPLPQPLVALWRTTFGGRLDYDVQVDWGGHEESLSVRELFHPDSGGYHDLWGWIGHEEELLREARPDRSGGLDALPFGGFEYLDRVYVRTAPGPEYGAVVAWRQGLPPGWELNSGDRAGHVAGNLHDLFDRLVLEQDPWSDDATSGSDLVEAIEGLADSGDPAARSASEQLRRLVRATVLDWRAALEQGGLGSQRRLRHLALDHAASTDDEELLARIVEQGGDPAEAIRNGLTPLDVALVSRSWNVVRRLLDHQVPVRQALLFGGSTIDLDLARELVHRGAERNESALLSAADNDDEAVLDLVAESVPRSAGLVQLGQRLWQTAAQAAHAGQRASARGDTEAAGRNERRAAVLNELAARYAPDGPPSFKFSGHR
;
A
#
# COMPACT_ATOMS: atom_id res chain seq x y z
N MET A 1 1.70 27.29 19.85
CA MET A 1 2.47 26.02 19.82
C MET A 1 2.69 25.61 21.26
N VAL A 2 2.07 24.50 21.66
CA VAL A 2 2.40 23.84 22.93
C VAL A 2 3.79 23.23 22.73
N ASP A 3 4.68 23.38 23.70
CA ASP A 3 6.00 22.76 23.67
C ASP A 3 5.83 21.24 23.63
N MET A 4 6.15 20.60 22.50
CA MET A 4 5.99 19.16 22.29
C MET A 4 7.23 18.38 22.72
N ALA A 5 8.17 19.01 23.43
CA ALA A 5 9.35 18.32 23.93
C ALA A 5 9.02 17.37 25.09
N LEU A 6 9.56 16.15 25.03
CA LEU A 6 9.62 15.27 26.21
C LEU A 6 10.48 15.93 27.30
N SER A 7 10.15 15.68 28.57
CA SER A 7 11.05 15.93 29.70
C SER A 7 12.22 14.94 29.70
N GLU A 8 13.24 15.20 30.54
CA GLU A 8 14.38 14.29 30.67
C GLU A 8 13.97 12.91 31.22
N ASP A 9 13.05 12.88 32.20
CA ASP A 9 12.51 11.62 32.73
C ASP A 9 11.70 10.86 31.69
N GLU A 10 10.84 11.54 30.92
CA GLU A 10 10.07 10.88 29.86
C GLU A 10 10.98 10.33 28.74
N ARG A 11 12.04 11.06 28.38
CA ARG A 11 13.06 10.56 27.44
C ARG A 11 13.76 9.31 27.96
N ARG A 12 14.17 9.33 29.23
CA ARG A 12 14.83 8.19 29.86
C ARG A 12 13.92 6.98 29.93
N THR A 13 12.68 7.15 30.36
CA THR A 13 11.68 6.07 30.43
C THR A 13 11.36 5.50 29.05
N ALA A 14 11.22 6.34 28.02
CA ALA A 14 11.02 5.87 26.65
C ALA A 14 12.25 5.06 26.15
N ALA A 15 13.46 5.55 26.39
CA ALA A 15 14.70 4.87 25.99
C ALA A 15 14.89 3.53 26.70
N GLU A 16 14.53 3.42 27.99
CA GLU A 16 14.51 2.16 28.74
C GLU A 16 13.54 1.13 28.14
N ALA A 17 12.50 1.60 27.44
CA ALA A 17 11.57 0.77 26.68
C ALA A 17 11.94 0.59 25.20
N GLY A 18 13.15 1.00 24.79
CA GLY A 18 13.63 0.86 23.41
C GLY A 18 13.04 1.88 22.44
N ILE A 19 12.49 3.00 22.92
CA ILE A 19 11.92 4.06 22.09
C ILE A 19 12.79 5.32 22.19
N VAL A 20 13.28 5.82 21.05
CA VAL A 20 14.03 7.08 21.00
C VAL A 20 13.42 8.05 19.98
N LEU A 21 13.77 9.33 20.11
CA LEU A 21 13.37 10.36 19.14
C LEU A 21 14.57 10.79 18.29
N PHE A 22 14.35 10.85 16.98
CA PHE A 22 15.22 11.56 16.03
C PHE A 22 14.33 12.43 15.14
N ASP A 23 14.60 13.73 15.08
CA ASP A 23 13.80 14.72 14.33
C ASP A 23 12.28 14.61 14.52
N ASN A 24 11.86 14.49 15.78
CA ASN A 24 10.45 14.34 16.18
C ASN A 24 9.76 13.08 15.62
N ARG A 25 10.51 12.07 15.17
CA ARG A 25 9.98 10.73 14.86
C ARG A 25 10.48 9.73 15.88
N LEU A 26 9.59 8.83 16.26
CA LEU A 26 9.91 7.70 17.11
C LEU A 26 10.66 6.65 16.30
N ILE A 27 11.73 6.12 16.88
CA ILE A 27 12.41 4.91 16.43
C ILE A 27 12.19 3.87 17.51
N LEU A 28 11.60 2.74 17.12
CA LEU A 28 11.33 1.60 17.99
C LEU A 28 12.52 0.64 17.99
N ASP A 29 12.57 -0.28 18.94
CA ASP A 29 13.65 -1.28 19.09
C ASP A 29 15.05 -0.64 18.98
N ALA A 30 15.18 0.55 19.57
CA ALA A 30 16.36 1.39 19.46
C ALA A 30 17.60 0.65 19.96
N GLN A 31 18.63 0.59 19.13
CA GLN A 31 19.91 0.00 19.45
C GLN A 31 20.82 1.00 20.17
N PRO A 32 21.82 0.53 20.94
CA PRO A 32 22.82 1.39 21.54
C PRO A 32 23.49 2.32 20.50
N PRO A 33 23.88 3.55 20.87
CA PRO A 33 24.62 4.45 19.99
C PRO A 33 25.88 3.82 19.42
N ILE A 34 26.21 4.16 18.17
CA ILE A 34 27.43 3.69 17.52
C ILE A 34 28.67 4.19 18.28
N ASP A 35 29.68 3.32 18.44
CA ASP A 35 30.98 3.69 18.97
C ASP A 35 31.92 4.26 17.90
N ASP A 36 33.00 4.91 18.34
CA ASP A 36 33.95 5.58 17.44
C ASP A 36 34.69 4.60 16.52
N ALA A 37 34.96 3.39 16.99
CA ALA A 37 35.69 2.38 16.24
C ALA A 37 34.86 1.83 15.08
N THR A 38 33.59 1.52 15.35
CA THR A 38 32.61 1.06 14.36
C THR A 38 32.30 2.17 13.37
N LEU A 39 32.11 3.41 13.85
CA LEU A 39 31.90 4.57 12.97
C LEU A 39 33.08 4.76 12.00
N ALA A 40 34.32 4.65 12.49
CA ALA A 40 35.51 4.72 11.65
C ALA A 40 35.57 3.57 10.64
N ALA A 41 35.27 2.34 11.07
CA ALA A 41 35.26 1.16 10.18
C ALA A 41 34.23 1.29 9.04
N VAL A 42 33.05 1.86 9.30
CA VAL A 42 32.05 2.14 8.26
C VAL A 42 32.53 3.28 7.34
N ALA A 43 33.11 4.34 7.90
CA ALA A 43 33.63 5.46 7.12
C ALA A 43 34.72 5.02 6.12
N GLU A 44 35.56 4.04 6.48
CA GLU A 44 36.57 3.46 5.59
C GLU A 44 35.97 2.77 4.34
N ARG A 45 34.70 2.36 4.39
CA ARG A 45 34.00 1.75 3.24
C ARG A 45 33.38 2.77 2.29
N CYS A 46 33.37 4.05 2.64
CA CYS A 46 32.69 5.10 1.89
C CYS A 46 33.63 5.85 0.95
N ALA A 47 33.12 6.33 -0.19
CA ALA A 47 33.90 7.14 -1.15
C ALA A 47 34.27 8.53 -0.61
N GLY A 48 33.55 9.02 0.40
CA GLY A 48 33.81 10.26 1.12
C GLY A 48 33.43 10.14 2.61
N PRO A 49 33.57 11.22 3.39
CA PRO A 49 33.26 11.20 4.82
C PRO A 49 31.78 10.90 5.07
N LEU A 50 31.46 10.26 6.21
CA LEU A 50 30.07 10.04 6.59
C LEU A 50 29.33 11.37 6.78
N PRO A 51 28.15 11.56 6.14
CA PRO A 51 27.33 12.75 6.35
C PRO A 51 26.97 12.94 7.82
N GLN A 52 27.13 14.17 8.34
CA GLN A 52 26.88 14.43 9.76
C GLN A 52 25.48 14.00 10.20
N PRO A 53 24.39 14.24 9.45
CA PRO A 53 23.05 13.81 9.87
C PRO A 53 22.96 12.28 10.11
N LEU A 54 23.65 11.47 9.30
CA LEU A 54 23.73 10.02 9.53
C LEU A 54 24.50 9.69 10.81
N VAL A 55 25.61 10.38 11.05
CA VAL A 55 26.35 10.24 12.32
C VAL A 55 25.46 10.62 13.50
N ALA A 56 24.68 11.70 13.40
CA ALA A 56 23.76 12.13 14.44
C ALA A 56 22.69 11.06 14.71
N LEU A 57 22.07 10.49 13.67
CA LEU A 57 21.14 9.38 13.80
C LEU A 57 21.79 8.22 14.55
N TRP A 58 22.96 7.75 14.11
CA TRP A 58 23.64 6.61 14.72
C TRP A 58 24.15 6.87 16.14
N ARG A 59 24.40 8.13 16.51
CA ARG A 59 24.70 8.52 17.90
C ARG A 59 23.47 8.63 18.78
N THR A 60 22.29 8.80 18.20
CA THR A 60 21.02 8.63 18.91
C THR A 60 20.67 7.15 19.05
N THR A 61 20.74 6.41 17.94
CA THR A 61 20.53 4.96 17.91
C THR A 61 21.15 4.35 16.65
N PHE A 62 21.95 3.29 16.82
CA PHE A 62 22.58 2.60 15.70
C PHE A 62 21.74 1.41 15.25
N GLY A 63 20.55 1.70 14.74
CA GLY A 63 19.57 0.71 14.32
C GLY A 63 18.17 1.02 14.84
N GLY A 64 17.28 0.04 14.75
CA GLY A 64 15.90 0.14 15.20
C GLY A 64 14.91 0.11 14.04
N ARG A 65 13.65 0.40 14.35
CA ARG A 65 12.52 0.25 13.45
C ARG A 65 11.70 1.52 13.31
N LEU A 66 11.13 1.66 12.12
CA LEU A 66 10.23 2.74 11.73
C LEU A 66 8.89 2.13 11.30
N ASP A 67 7.80 2.82 11.60
CA ASP A 67 6.46 2.42 11.18
C ASP A 67 5.66 3.67 10.78
N TYR A 68 6.14 4.29 9.69
CA TYR A 68 5.59 5.50 9.07
C TYR A 68 5.45 5.32 7.57
N ASP A 69 4.59 6.12 6.96
CA ASP A 69 4.44 6.26 5.52
C ASP A 69 5.47 7.23 4.94
N VAL A 70 6.13 6.81 3.85
CA VAL A 70 6.98 7.68 3.04
C VAL A 70 6.69 7.47 1.56
N GLN A 71 6.54 8.57 0.83
CA GLN A 71 6.36 8.54 -0.62
C GLN A 71 7.62 8.99 -1.35
N VAL A 72 7.92 8.29 -2.44
CA VAL A 72 9.07 8.56 -3.30
C VAL A 72 8.58 8.78 -4.72
N ASP A 73 9.16 9.77 -5.39
CA ASP A 73 8.95 10.01 -6.81
C ASP A 73 9.86 9.08 -7.62
N TRP A 74 9.25 8.14 -8.33
CA TRP A 74 9.91 7.19 -9.23
C TRP A 74 9.80 7.63 -10.70
N GLY A 75 10.21 8.85 -11.00
CA GLY A 75 10.21 9.37 -12.38
C GLY A 75 8.83 9.84 -12.84
N GLY A 76 8.17 10.66 -12.04
CA GLY A 76 6.83 11.21 -12.24
C GLY A 76 5.71 10.45 -11.54
N HIS A 77 6.03 9.38 -10.80
CA HIS A 77 5.06 8.53 -10.11
C HIS A 77 5.39 8.47 -8.63
N GLU A 78 4.53 9.06 -7.80
CA GLU A 78 4.63 8.97 -6.35
C GLU A 78 4.09 7.62 -5.90
N GLU A 79 4.94 6.81 -5.27
CA GLU A 79 4.56 5.54 -4.65
C GLU A 79 5.13 5.45 -3.24
N SER A 80 4.44 4.69 -2.39
CA SER A 80 4.93 4.40 -1.04
C SER A 80 6.22 3.57 -1.10
N LEU A 81 7.19 3.91 -0.26
CA LEU A 81 8.42 3.16 0.00
C LEU A 81 8.34 2.53 1.39
N SER A 82 8.65 1.24 1.50
CA SER A 82 8.71 0.57 2.81
C SER A 82 10.09 0.78 3.43
N VAL A 83 10.16 1.57 4.50
CA VAL A 83 11.37 1.72 5.34
C VAL A 83 10.98 1.31 6.74
N ARG A 84 11.20 0.04 7.08
CA ARG A 84 10.83 -0.50 8.40
C ARG A 84 12.01 -0.75 9.31
N GLU A 85 13.19 -0.91 8.74
CA GLU A 85 14.41 -1.21 9.48
C GLU A 85 15.47 -0.14 9.19
N LEU A 86 16.14 0.31 10.24
CA LEU A 86 17.44 0.98 10.17
C LEU A 86 18.51 -0.09 10.36
N PHE A 87 19.32 -0.33 9.33
CA PHE A 87 20.28 -1.43 9.33
C PHE A 87 21.33 -1.25 10.41
N HIS A 88 21.58 -2.32 11.15
CA HIS A 88 22.61 -2.39 12.19
C HIS A 88 23.29 -3.76 12.16
N PRO A 89 24.45 -3.93 12.81
CA PRO A 89 25.11 -5.23 12.91
C PRO A 89 24.21 -6.27 13.58
N ASP A 90 24.27 -7.50 13.08
CA ASP A 90 23.50 -8.65 13.59
C ASP A 90 21.96 -8.48 13.52
N SER A 91 21.45 -7.53 12.74
CA SER A 91 20.02 -7.38 12.55
C SER A 91 19.43 -8.60 11.83
N GLY A 92 18.21 -8.98 12.21
CA GLY A 92 17.58 -10.24 11.78
C GLY A 92 17.00 -10.23 10.35
N GLY A 93 17.26 -9.18 9.58
CA GLY A 93 16.79 -9.01 8.21
C GLY A 93 17.50 -9.92 7.20
N TYR A 94 17.32 -9.65 5.91
CA TYR A 94 17.96 -10.42 4.83
C TYR A 94 19.50 -10.32 4.90
N HIS A 95 19.97 -9.09 5.09
CA HIS A 95 21.35 -8.78 5.45
C HIS A 95 21.34 -7.76 6.58
N ASP A 96 22.29 -7.91 7.50
CA ASP A 96 22.62 -6.85 8.45
C ASP A 96 23.37 -5.71 7.73
N LEU A 97 23.76 -4.66 8.46
CA LEU A 97 24.48 -3.53 7.86
C LEU A 97 25.74 -3.97 7.09
N TRP A 98 26.54 -4.87 7.66
CA TRP A 98 27.79 -5.32 7.05
C TRP A 98 27.55 -6.21 5.84
N GLY A 99 26.53 -7.06 5.88
CA GLY A 99 26.07 -7.86 4.75
C GLY A 99 25.64 -6.98 3.58
N TRP A 100 24.89 -5.90 3.83
CA TRP A 100 24.51 -4.95 2.79
C TRP A 100 25.72 -4.18 2.24
N ILE A 101 26.63 -3.70 3.10
CA ILE A 101 27.87 -3.06 2.63
C ILE A 101 28.67 -4.01 1.73
N GLY A 102 28.85 -5.27 2.15
CA GLY A 102 29.57 -6.28 1.37
C GLY A 102 28.89 -6.60 0.05
N HIS A 103 27.55 -6.68 0.06
CA HIS A 103 26.75 -6.86 -1.15
C HIS A 103 26.97 -5.73 -2.17
N GLU A 104 26.90 -4.47 -1.72
CA GLU A 104 27.11 -3.31 -2.60
C GLU A 104 28.56 -3.21 -3.10
N GLU A 105 29.54 -3.60 -2.28
CA GLU A 105 30.94 -3.68 -2.68
C GLU A 105 31.17 -4.75 -3.76
N GLU A 106 30.49 -5.90 -3.67
CA GLU A 106 30.52 -6.93 -4.71
C GLU A 106 29.92 -6.42 -6.02
N LEU A 107 28.71 -5.87 -5.97
CA LEU A 107 28.03 -5.31 -7.14
C LEU A 107 28.90 -4.23 -7.81
N LEU A 108 29.54 -3.37 -7.02
CA LEU A 108 30.43 -2.34 -7.55
C LEU A 108 31.65 -2.95 -8.27
N ARG A 109 32.25 -4.00 -7.71
CA ARG A 109 33.42 -4.67 -8.28
C ARG A 109 33.08 -5.42 -9.56
N GLU A 110 31.92 -6.07 -9.61
CA GLU A 110 31.43 -6.74 -10.81
C GLU A 110 31.13 -5.73 -11.93
N ALA A 111 30.44 -4.63 -11.60
CA ALA A 111 30.06 -3.61 -12.58
C ALA A 111 31.25 -2.75 -13.03
N ARG A 112 32.25 -2.53 -12.16
CA ARG A 112 33.41 -1.66 -12.41
C ARG A 112 34.70 -2.27 -11.83
N PRO A 113 35.27 -3.32 -12.44
CA PRO A 113 36.43 -4.05 -11.90
C PRO A 113 37.68 -3.17 -11.71
N ASP A 114 37.86 -2.16 -12.56
CA ASP A 114 39.01 -1.26 -12.53
C ASP A 114 38.84 -0.07 -11.57
N ARG A 115 37.67 0.04 -10.92
CA ARG A 115 37.40 1.13 -9.99
C ARG A 115 38.01 0.82 -8.62
N SER A 116 38.96 1.65 -8.20
CA SER A 116 39.40 1.73 -6.81
C SER A 116 38.59 2.80 -6.06
N GLY A 117 38.05 2.48 -4.88
CA GLY A 117 37.37 3.43 -4.01
C GLY A 117 36.26 2.79 -3.17
N GLY A 118 35.73 3.54 -2.21
CA GLY A 118 34.58 3.11 -1.41
C GLY A 118 33.25 3.28 -2.13
N LEU A 119 32.16 2.93 -1.44
CA LEU A 119 30.79 3.07 -1.91
C LEU A 119 30.41 4.53 -2.08
N ASP A 120 29.79 4.90 -3.21
CA ASP A 120 29.26 6.25 -3.44
C ASP A 120 27.98 6.55 -2.66
N ALA A 121 27.28 5.48 -2.27
CA ALA A 121 26.07 5.52 -1.48
C ALA A 121 26.11 4.37 -0.48
N LEU A 122 25.86 4.68 0.79
CA LEU A 122 25.91 3.72 1.89
C LEU A 122 24.48 3.30 2.25
N PRO A 123 24.15 2.00 2.21
CA PRO A 123 22.85 1.53 2.68
C PRO A 123 22.75 1.72 4.20
N PHE A 124 21.61 2.20 4.69
CA PHE A 124 21.39 2.40 6.13
C PHE A 124 19.99 2.02 6.60
N GLY A 125 19.09 1.62 5.70
CA GLY A 125 17.77 1.11 6.07
C GLY A 125 16.99 0.61 4.87
N GLY A 126 15.78 0.11 5.12
CA GLY A 126 14.90 -0.42 4.09
C GLY A 126 13.87 -1.40 4.65
N PHE A 127 13.38 -2.28 3.78
CA PHE A 127 12.55 -3.41 4.17
C PHE A 127 12.87 -4.60 3.28
N GLU A 128 13.27 -5.69 3.93
CA GLU A 128 13.69 -6.94 3.28
C GLU A 128 14.77 -6.70 2.20
N TYR A 129 14.66 -7.39 1.07
CA TYR A 129 15.54 -7.27 -0.09
C TYR A 129 14.96 -6.38 -1.21
N LEU A 130 13.69 -5.95 -1.07
CA LEU A 130 12.94 -5.27 -2.12
C LEU A 130 13.11 -3.75 -2.08
N ASP A 131 13.12 -3.13 -0.90
CA ASP A 131 13.23 -1.68 -0.73
C ASP A 131 14.46 -1.33 0.10
N ARG A 132 15.33 -0.44 -0.39
CA ARG A 132 16.53 0.02 0.32
C ARG A 132 16.69 1.53 0.23
N VAL A 133 17.11 2.13 1.32
CA VAL A 133 17.53 3.54 1.38
C VAL A 133 19.02 3.67 1.63
N TYR A 134 19.60 4.63 0.93
CA TYR A 134 21.03 4.92 0.95
C TYR A 134 21.24 6.40 1.21
N VAL A 135 22.35 6.71 1.88
CA VAL A 135 22.87 8.08 1.91
C VAL A 135 24.03 8.22 0.94
N ARG A 136 24.06 9.30 0.16
CA ARG A 136 25.17 9.63 -0.72
C ARG A 136 26.39 10.04 0.10
N THR A 137 27.51 9.35 -0.09
CA THR A 137 28.77 9.62 0.61
C THR A 137 29.86 10.15 -0.32
N ALA A 138 29.73 9.96 -1.63
CA ALA A 138 30.63 10.53 -2.61
C ALA A 138 30.62 12.07 -2.54
N PRO A 139 31.80 12.74 -2.57
CA PRO A 139 31.87 14.19 -2.64
C PRO A 139 31.17 14.72 -3.90
N GLY A 140 30.30 15.71 -3.75
CA GLY A 140 29.56 16.28 -4.86
C GLY A 140 28.31 17.04 -4.42
N PRO A 141 27.52 17.56 -5.39
CA PRO A 141 26.30 18.31 -5.09
C PRO A 141 25.21 17.47 -4.40
N GLU A 142 25.24 16.15 -4.55
CA GLU A 142 24.31 15.23 -3.90
C GLU A 142 24.85 14.66 -2.57
N TYR A 143 26.01 15.10 -2.08
CA TYR A 143 26.58 14.60 -0.83
C TYR A 143 25.59 14.76 0.33
N GLY A 144 25.33 13.67 1.06
CA GLY A 144 24.38 13.63 2.16
C GLY A 144 22.92 13.39 1.75
N ALA A 145 22.59 13.43 0.45
CA ALA A 145 21.24 13.17 -0.03
C ALA A 145 20.82 11.72 0.22
N VAL A 146 19.52 11.51 0.47
CA VAL A 146 18.93 10.19 0.62
C VAL A 146 18.32 9.76 -0.71
N VAL A 147 18.71 8.57 -1.16
CA VAL A 147 18.16 7.92 -2.35
C VAL A 147 17.60 6.57 -1.98
N ALA A 148 16.60 6.11 -2.73
CA ALA A 148 16.01 4.79 -2.57
C ALA A 148 16.24 3.95 -3.81
N TRP A 149 16.30 2.65 -3.61
CA TRP A 149 16.24 1.65 -4.64
C TRP A 149 15.12 0.67 -4.32
N ARG A 150 14.40 0.27 -5.35
CA ARG A 150 13.34 -0.73 -5.30
C ARG A 150 13.62 -1.81 -6.34
N GLN A 151 13.60 -3.06 -5.92
CA GLN A 151 13.72 -4.18 -6.84
C GLN A 151 12.48 -4.30 -7.72
N GLY A 152 12.70 -4.57 -9.00
CA GLY A 152 11.64 -5.03 -9.89
C GLY A 152 11.17 -6.43 -9.50
N LEU A 153 9.95 -6.79 -9.90
CA LEU A 153 9.51 -8.18 -9.80
C LEU A 153 10.43 -9.08 -10.64
N PRO A 154 10.50 -10.39 -10.36
CA PRO A 154 11.32 -11.30 -11.17
C PRO A 154 10.94 -11.26 -12.67
N PRO A 155 11.90 -11.51 -13.59
CA PRO A 155 11.61 -11.65 -15.01
C PRO A 155 10.48 -12.65 -15.27
N GLY A 156 9.48 -12.27 -16.08
CA GLY A 156 8.33 -13.09 -16.41
C GLY A 156 7.04 -12.78 -15.63
N TRP A 157 7.10 -11.88 -14.64
CA TRP A 157 5.90 -11.33 -14.02
C TRP A 157 5.36 -10.18 -14.89
N GLU A 158 4.06 -10.23 -15.22
CA GLU A 158 3.43 -9.24 -16.12
C GLU A 158 3.48 -7.80 -15.59
N LEU A 159 3.65 -7.63 -14.27
CA LEU A 159 3.78 -6.34 -13.58
C LEU A 159 5.24 -5.92 -13.34
N ASN A 160 6.23 -6.63 -13.90
CA ASN A 160 7.63 -6.29 -13.72
C ASN A 160 7.98 -4.97 -14.43
N SER A 161 8.27 -3.92 -13.66
CA SER A 161 8.73 -2.61 -14.12
C SER A 161 10.26 -2.43 -14.05
N GLY A 162 11.00 -3.50 -13.72
CA GLY A 162 12.45 -3.47 -13.49
C GLY A 162 12.83 -2.79 -12.18
N ASP A 163 14.13 -2.80 -11.88
CA ASP A 163 14.66 -2.08 -10.73
C ASP A 163 14.54 -0.57 -10.92
N ARG A 164 14.17 0.13 -9.85
CA ARG A 164 13.96 1.58 -9.85
C ARG A 164 14.82 2.23 -8.79
N ALA A 165 15.34 3.41 -9.10
CA ALA A 165 16.05 4.27 -8.16
C ALA A 165 15.42 5.67 -8.16
N GLY A 166 15.32 6.28 -6.99
CA GLY A 166 14.61 7.55 -6.81
C GLY A 166 15.31 8.42 -5.77
N HIS A 167 15.19 9.73 -5.94
CA HIS A 167 15.59 10.69 -4.91
C HIS A 167 14.51 10.74 -3.83
N VAL A 168 14.91 10.63 -2.56
CA VAL A 168 13.97 10.65 -1.43
C VAL A 168 14.02 11.98 -0.71
N ALA A 169 15.21 12.49 -0.41
CA ALA A 169 15.37 13.70 0.37
C ALA A 169 16.75 14.35 0.19
N GLY A 170 16.84 15.66 0.41
CA GLY A 170 18.10 16.41 0.28
C GLY A 170 19.13 16.06 1.34
N ASN A 171 18.68 15.60 2.51
CA ASN A 171 19.50 15.03 3.57
C ASN A 171 18.66 14.12 4.49
N LEU A 172 19.26 13.58 5.55
CA LEU A 172 18.57 12.66 6.46
C LEU A 172 17.51 13.33 7.35
N HIS A 173 17.71 14.58 7.76
CA HIS A 173 16.67 15.33 8.50
C HIS A 173 15.44 15.52 7.61
N ASP A 174 15.65 15.88 6.34
CA ASP A 174 14.57 16.01 5.36
C ASP A 174 13.83 14.67 5.12
N LEU A 175 14.52 13.52 5.22
CA LEU A 175 13.86 12.21 5.17
C LEU A 175 12.92 12.04 6.37
N PHE A 176 13.41 12.32 7.58
CA PHE A 176 12.62 12.17 8.79
C PHE A 176 11.43 13.12 8.84
N ASP A 177 11.55 14.32 8.29
CA ASP A 177 10.43 15.25 8.09
C ASP A 177 9.36 14.68 7.13
N ARG A 178 9.76 13.85 6.16
CA ARG A 178 8.85 13.20 5.19
C ARG A 178 8.18 11.94 5.74
N LEU A 179 8.66 11.37 6.85
CA LEU A 179 7.97 10.27 7.55
C LEU A 179 6.68 10.83 8.16
N VAL A 180 5.53 10.29 7.79
CA VAL A 180 4.22 10.77 8.27
C VAL A 180 3.29 9.57 8.46
N LEU A 181 2.09 9.81 8.96
CA LEU A 181 1.02 8.82 8.96
C LEU A 181 -0.15 9.35 8.14
N GLU A 182 -0.70 8.52 7.26
CA GLU A 182 -1.85 8.90 6.44
C GLU A 182 -3.17 8.88 7.20
N GLN A 183 -3.25 8.11 8.29
CA GLN A 183 -4.40 8.02 9.20
C GLN A 183 -3.96 8.08 10.67
N ASP A 184 -4.88 8.41 11.59
CA ASP A 184 -4.61 8.29 13.04
C ASP A 184 -4.40 6.80 13.36
N PRO A 185 -3.23 6.37 13.85
CA PRO A 185 -2.95 4.95 14.05
C PRO A 185 -3.77 4.32 15.18
N TRP A 186 -4.43 5.15 16.02
CA TRP A 186 -5.41 4.71 17.01
C TRP A 186 -6.83 4.55 16.46
N SER A 187 -7.05 4.70 15.15
CA SER A 187 -8.34 4.44 14.51
C SER A 187 -8.39 3.03 13.94
N ASP A 188 -9.59 2.45 13.88
CA ASP A 188 -9.81 1.08 13.38
C ASP A 188 -9.41 0.88 11.91
N ASP A 189 -9.34 1.97 11.15
CA ASP A 189 -9.05 1.97 9.70
C ASP A 189 -7.55 2.21 9.38
N ALA A 190 -6.68 2.30 10.39
CA ALA A 190 -5.27 2.58 10.20
C ALA A 190 -4.52 1.42 9.53
N THR A 191 -3.73 1.73 8.50
CA THR A 191 -2.90 0.74 7.79
C THR A 191 -1.42 0.76 8.20
N SER A 192 -1.01 1.76 8.98
CA SER A 192 0.38 2.00 9.39
C SER A 192 0.42 2.59 10.78
N GLY A 193 1.56 2.48 11.47
CA GLY A 193 1.72 2.96 12.84
C GLY A 193 1.23 1.98 13.92
N SER A 194 0.87 0.74 13.57
CA SER A 194 0.44 -0.28 14.53
C SER A 194 1.55 -0.64 15.53
N ASP A 195 2.80 -0.71 15.08
CA ASP A 195 3.95 -1.00 15.95
C ASP A 195 4.20 0.17 16.92
N LEU A 196 3.97 1.41 16.46
CA LEU A 196 4.05 2.61 17.31
C LEU A 196 2.98 2.56 18.40
N VAL A 197 1.75 2.20 18.05
CA VAL A 197 0.63 2.07 19.00
C VAL A 197 0.95 1.00 20.03
N GLU A 198 1.35 -0.19 19.59
CA GLU A 198 1.70 -1.31 20.49
C GLU A 198 2.81 -0.92 21.47
N ALA A 199 3.88 -0.28 21.00
CA ALA A 199 4.98 0.16 21.85
C ALA A 199 4.55 1.22 22.87
N ILE A 200 3.72 2.19 22.46
CA ILE A 200 3.24 3.28 23.33
C ILE A 200 2.25 2.77 24.37
N GLU A 201 1.36 1.84 24.00
CA GLU A 201 0.40 1.23 24.92
C GLU A 201 1.10 0.27 25.89
N GLY A 202 2.06 -0.53 25.41
CA GLY A 202 2.91 -1.36 26.26
C GLY A 202 3.68 -0.54 27.31
N LEU A 203 4.14 0.67 26.95
CA LEU A 203 4.75 1.59 27.90
C LEU A 203 3.76 2.06 28.98
N ALA A 204 2.51 2.38 28.60
CA ALA A 204 1.47 2.84 29.54
C ALA A 204 1.07 1.75 30.55
N ASP A 205 1.10 0.48 30.12
CA ASP A 205 0.68 -0.68 30.91
C ASP A 205 1.65 -1.05 32.04
N SER A 206 2.86 -0.49 32.03
CA SER A 206 3.86 -0.69 33.11
C SER A 206 3.41 -0.18 34.49
N GLY A 207 2.41 0.70 34.55
CA GLY A 207 1.83 1.24 35.78
C GLY A 207 2.62 2.39 36.43
N ASP A 208 3.84 2.67 35.98
CA ASP A 208 4.69 3.78 36.44
C ASP A 208 4.13 5.15 35.99
N PRO A 209 3.96 6.13 36.89
CA PRO A 209 3.55 7.48 36.50
C PRO A 209 4.43 8.14 35.43
N ALA A 210 5.76 7.91 35.44
CA ALA A 210 6.64 8.48 34.43
C ALA A 210 6.41 7.83 33.06
N ALA A 211 6.22 6.51 33.02
CA ALA A 211 5.88 5.79 31.80
C ALA A 211 4.52 6.19 31.23
N ARG A 212 3.51 6.45 32.08
CA ARG A 212 2.22 6.99 31.64
C ARG A 212 2.35 8.39 31.03
N SER A 213 3.10 9.27 31.68
CA SER A 213 3.36 10.62 31.14
C SER A 213 4.09 10.56 29.80
N ALA A 214 5.13 9.71 29.71
CA ALA A 214 5.88 9.49 28.48
C ALA A 214 4.97 8.95 27.36
N SER A 215 4.15 7.93 27.63
CA SER A 215 3.20 7.37 26.68
C SER A 215 2.21 8.43 26.15
N GLU A 216 1.64 9.27 27.03
CA GLU A 216 0.76 10.37 26.61
C GLU A 216 1.46 11.38 25.70
N GLN A 217 2.72 11.73 26.00
CA GLN A 217 3.49 12.67 25.19
C GLN A 217 3.93 12.05 23.85
N LEU A 218 4.35 10.79 23.85
CA LEU A 218 4.69 10.03 22.63
C LEU A 218 3.46 9.90 21.73
N ARG A 219 2.28 9.62 22.29
CA ARG A 219 1.02 9.61 21.55
C ARG A 219 0.72 10.96 20.88
N ARG A 220 0.95 12.07 21.58
CA ARG A 220 0.80 13.42 21.00
C ARG A 220 1.79 13.64 19.86
N LEU A 221 3.04 13.20 20.01
CA LEU A 221 4.07 13.30 18.98
C LEU A 221 3.70 12.50 17.73
N VAL A 222 3.29 11.23 17.88
CA VAL A 222 2.86 10.39 16.75
C VAL A 222 1.65 11.00 16.04
N ARG A 223 0.64 11.45 16.77
CA ARG A 223 -0.54 12.12 16.17
C ARG A 223 -0.19 13.41 15.43
N ALA A 224 0.85 14.12 15.86
CA ALA A 224 1.33 15.30 15.14
C ALA A 224 2.01 14.97 13.79
N THR A 225 2.33 13.70 13.53
CA THR A 225 2.84 13.23 12.22
C THR A 225 1.71 12.84 11.26
N VAL A 226 0.46 12.80 11.72
CA VAL A 226 -0.69 12.45 10.88
C VAL A 226 -1.00 13.58 9.91
N LEU A 227 -1.16 13.25 8.63
CA LEU A 227 -1.53 14.19 7.59
C LEU A 227 -2.96 14.69 7.77
N ASP A 228 -3.10 15.97 8.14
CA ASP A 228 -4.40 16.59 8.41
C ASP A 228 -5.04 17.23 7.17
N TRP A 229 -5.59 16.37 6.31
CA TRP A 229 -6.34 16.81 5.13
C TRP A 229 -7.62 17.56 5.48
N ARG A 230 -8.20 17.34 6.68
CA ARG A 230 -9.42 18.02 7.14
C ARG A 230 -9.15 19.48 7.42
N ALA A 231 -8.08 19.80 8.15
CA ALA A 231 -7.66 21.19 8.36
C ALA A 231 -7.32 21.88 7.03
N ALA A 232 -6.65 21.18 6.10
CA ALA A 232 -6.36 21.71 4.78
C ALA A 232 -7.64 21.99 3.97
N LEU A 233 -8.67 21.14 4.07
CA LEU A 233 -9.98 21.38 3.45
C LEU A 233 -10.65 22.63 4.03
N GLU A 234 -10.71 22.78 5.36
CA GLU A 234 -11.31 23.96 5.99
C GLU A 234 -10.59 25.27 5.62
N GLN A 235 -9.28 25.20 5.38
CA GLN A 235 -8.46 26.36 5.00
C GLN A 235 -8.43 26.62 3.49
N GLY A 236 -9.10 25.81 2.67
CA GLY A 236 -9.06 25.93 1.20
C GLY A 236 -7.72 25.54 0.57
N GLY A 237 -6.88 24.78 1.29
CA GLY A 237 -5.51 24.44 0.91
C GLY A 237 -5.36 23.16 0.08
N LEU A 238 -6.39 22.31 -0.02
CA LEU A 238 -6.30 20.99 -0.66
C LEU A 238 -5.84 21.05 -2.12
N GLY A 239 -6.27 22.06 -2.89
CA GLY A 239 -5.88 22.19 -4.30
C GLY A 239 -4.36 22.27 -4.50
N SER A 240 -3.65 22.88 -3.55
CA SER A 240 -2.18 23.03 -3.58
C SER A 240 -1.39 21.86 -2.98
N GLN A 241 -2.07 20.96 -2.26
CA GLN A 241 -1.44 19.89 -1.48
C GLN A 241 -1.93 18.53 -1.96
N ARG A 242 -1.29 18.02 -3.01
CA ARG A 242 -1.68 16.80 -3.72
C ARG A 242 -1.92 15.61 -2.78
N ARG A 243 -0.97 15.31 -1.90
CA ARG A 243 -1.06 14.17 -0.98
C ARG A 243 -2.28 14.27 -0.04
N LEU A 244 -2.55 15.46 0.53
CA LEU A 244 -3.73 15.66 1.36
C LEU A 244 -5.03 15.53 0.56
N ARG A 245 -5.04 16.02 -0.68
CA ARG A 245 -6.20 15.87 -1.57
C ARG A 245 -6.45 14.42 -1.92
N HIS A 246 -5.42 13.63 -2.19
CA HIS A 246 -5.55 12.19 -2.44
C HIS A 246 -6.16 11.47 -1.24
N LEU A 247 -5.70 11.76 -0.02
CA LEU A 247 -6.29 11.20 1.20
C LEU A 247 -7.76 11.59 1.39
N ALA A 248 -8.11 12.84 1.11
CA ALA A 248 -9.49 13.30 1.20
C ALA A 248 -10.40 12.63 0.16
N LEU A 249 -9.94 12.51 -1.09
CA LEU A 249 -10.65 11.83 -2.18
C LEU A 249 -10.86 10.36 -1.88
N ASP A 250 -9.82 9.70 -1.39
CA ASP A 250 -9.86 8.30 -0.99
C ASP A 250 -10.84 8.07 0.18
N HIS A 251 -10.83 8.94 1.19
CA HIS A 251 -11.77 8.88 2.29
C HIS A 251 -13.21 9.07 1.82
N ALA A 252 -13.47 10.06 0.95
CA ALA A 252 -14.80 10.29 0.39
C ALA A 252 -15.30 9.05 -0.38
N ALA A 253 -14.45 8.50 -1.25
CA ALA A 253 -14.75 7.33 -2.04
C ALA A 253 -15.00 6.07 -1.20
N SER A 254 -14.21 5.84 -0.16
CA SER A 254 -14.31 4.63 0.67
C SER A 254 -15.44 4.67 1.70
N THR A 255 -15.90 5.86 2.12
CA THR A 255 -16.92 6.03 3.16
C THR A 255 -18.30 6.46 2.65
N ASP A 256 -18.47 6.59 1.34
CA ASP A 256 -19.69 7.06 0.67
C ASP A 256 -20.10 8.51 1.05
N ASP A 257 -19.11 9.35 1.34
CA ASP A 257 -19.30 10.75 1.72
C ASP A 257 -19.40 11.66 0.48
N GLU A 258 -20.62 11.80 -0.05
CA GLU A 258 -20.89 12.66 -1.20
C GLU A 258 -20.69 14.16 -0.91
N GLU A 259 -20.88 14.58 0.34
CA GLU A 259 -20.73 15.98 0.74
C GLU A 259 -19.25 16.36 0.74
N LEU A 260 -18.37 15.49 1.26
CA LEU A 260 -16.94 15.67 1.19
C LEU A 260 -16.44 15.70 -0.25
N LEU A 261 -16.88 14.77 -1.11
CA LEU A 261 -16.52 14.78 -2.52
C LEU A 261 -16.89 16.12 -3.18
N ALA A 262 -18.11 16.62 -2.94
CA ALA A 262 -18.54 17.91 -3.48
C ALA A 262 -17.64 19.06 -3.02
N ARG A 263 -17.30 19.11 -1.72
CA ARG A 263 -16.39 20.12 -1.16
C ARG A 263 -14.99 20.05 -1.77
N ILE A 264 -14.46 18.86 -2.02
CA ILE A 264 -13.14 18.68 -2.66
C ILE A 264 -13.17 19.24 -4.10
N VAL A 265 -14.21 18.92 -4.86
CA VAL A 265 -14.38 19.38 -6.25
C VAL A 265 -14.57 20.89 -6.31
N GLU A 266 -15.33 21.48 -5.38
CA GLU A 266 -15.51 22.94 -5.27
C GLU A 266 -14.19 23.68 -5.03
N GLN A 267 -13.22 23.05 -4.37
CA GLN A 267 -11.86 23.59 -4.17
C GLN A 267 -10.90 23.29 -5.33
N GLY A 268 -11.42 22.81 -6.46
CA GLY A 268 -10.63 22.52 -7.67
C GLY A 268 -9.93 21.16 -7.65
N GLY A 269 -10.35 20.24 -6.78
CA GLY A 269 -9.91 18.84 -6.86
C GLY A 269 -10.50 18.15 -8.08
N ASP A 270 -9.68 17.41 -8.82
CA ASP A 270 -10.14 16.62 -9.96
C ASP A 270 -10.71 15.28 -9.46
N PRO A 271 -12.02 15.00 -9.64
CA PRO A 271 -12.65 13.75 -9.19
C PRO A 271 -12.17 12.52 -9.98
N ALA A 272 -11.43 12.70 -11.08
CA ALA A 272 -10.81 11.62 -11.85
C ALA A 272 -9.31 11.44 -11.53
N GLU A 273 -8.73 12.24 -10.62
CA GLU A 273 -7.31 12.14 -10.29
C GLU A 273 -6.98 10.77 -9.71
N ALA A 274 -5.90 10.13 -10.18
CA ALA A 274 -5.42 8.89 -9.58
C ALA A 274 -4.85 9.17 -8.19
N ILE A 275 -5.34 8.44 -7.18
CA ILE A 275 -5.04 8.68 -5.76
C ILE A 275 -4.08 7.63 -5.17
N ARG A 276 -4.28 6.32 -5.43
CA ARG A 276 -3.46 5.24 -4.84
C ARG A 276 -3.13 4.17 -5.86
N ASN A 277 -1.84 3.94 -6.14
CA ASN A 277 -1.36 2.93 -7.09
C ASN A 277 -2.07 2.97 -8.46
N GLY A 278 -2.44 4.18 -8.92
CA GLY A 278 -3.17 4.38 -10.18
C GLY A 278 -4.70 4.22 -10.10
N LEU A 279 -5.27 3.84 -8.95
CA LEU A 279 -6.71 3.80 -8.73
C LEU A 279 -7.30 5.22 -8.72
N THR A 280 -8.49 5.37 -9.30
CA THR A 280 -9.30 6.60 -9.23
C THR A 280 -10.31 6.53 -8.07
N PRO A 281 -10.90 7.67 -7.66
CA PRO A 281 -11.99 7.68 -6.69
C PRO A 281 -13.17 6.78 -7.09
N LEU A 282 -13.43 6.62 -8.39
CA LEU A 282 -14.50 5.74 -8.88
C LEU A 282 -14.16 4.26 -8.60
N ASP A 283 -12.92 3.86 -8.84
CA ASP A 283 -12.48 2.49 -8.61
C ASP A 283 -12.60 2.14 -7.12
N VAL A 284 -12.15 3.03 -6.23
CA VAL A 284 -12.28 2.87 -4.78
C VAL A 284 -13.75 2.80 -4.35
N ALA A 285 -14.60 3.70 -4.85
CA ALA A 285 -16.02 3.73 -4.50
C ALA A 285 -16.76 2.45 -4.94
N LEU A 286 -16.40 1.87 -6.08
CA LEU A 286 -16.98 0.60 -6.56
C LEU A 286 -16.58 -0.59 -5.68
N VAL A 287 -15.32 -0.67 -5.26
CA VAL A 287 -14.84 -1.71 -4.32
C VAL A 287 -15.54 -1.58 -2.97
N SER A 288 -15.63 -0.35 -2.45
CA SER A 288 -16.24 -0.06 -1.15
C SER A 288 -17.78 -0.05 -1.17
N ARG A 289 -18.40 -0.19 -2.35
CA ARG A 289 -19.87 -0.13 -2.55
C ARG A 289 -20.49 1.19 -2.09
N SER A 290 -19.74 2.27 -2.30
CA SER A 290 -20.12 3.64 -1.99
C SER A 290 -20.98 4.23 -3.10
N TRP A 291 -22.25 3.80 -3.15
CA TRP A 291 -23.12 4.03 -4.29
C TRP A 291 -23.50 5.49 -4.51
N ASN A 292 -23.61 6.30 -3.45
CA ASN A 292 -23.90 7.73 -3.61
C ASN A 292 -22.71 8.43 -4.27
N VAL A 293 -21.50 8.14 -3.81
CA VAL A 293 -20.27 8.66 -4.41
C VAL A 293 -20.09 8.17 -5.85
N VAL A 294 -20.35 6.89 -6.14
CA VAL A 294 -20.33 6.38 -7.53
C VAL A 294 -21.25 7.20 -8.43
N ARG A 295 -22.49 7.50 -7.99
CA ARG A 295 -23.43 8.31 -8.78
C ARG A 295 -22.92 9.72 -9.01
N ARG A 296 -22.37 10.37 -7.99
CA ARG A 296 -21.77 11.71 -8.13
C ARG A 296 -20.58 11.73 -9.09
N LEU A 297 -19.69 10.76 -9.00
CA LEU A 297 -18.55 10.65 -9.89
C LEU A 297 -19.00 10.45 -11.35
N LEU A 298 -20.05 9.65 -11.58
CA LEU A 298 -20.65 9.50 -12.91
C LEU A 298 -21.30 10.80 -13.41
N ASP A 299 -21.92 11.59 -12.54
CA ASP A 299 -22.45 12.92 -12.89
C ASP A 299 -21.32 13.88 -13.33
N HIS A 300 -20.14 13.75 -12.72
CA HIS A 300 -18.91 14.46 -13.12
C HIS A 300 -18.25 13.92 -14.40
N GLN A 301 -18.83 12.90 -15.04
CA GLN A 301 -18.32 12.28 -16.27
C GLN A 301 -16.89 11.75 -16.15
N VAL A 302 -16.50 11.25 -14.97
CA VAL A 302 -15.17 10.66 -14.79
C VAL A 302 -14.98 9.44 -15.71
N PRO A 303 -13.75 9.12 -16.14
CA PRO A 303 -13.48 7.94 -16.96
C PRO A 303 -13.90 6.64 -16.25
N VAL A 304 -14.59 5.75 -16.98
CA VAL A 304 -15.13 4.49 -16.42
C VAL A 304 -14.44 3.24 -16.95
N ARG A 305 -13.30 3.37 -17.62
CA ARG A 305 -12.66 2.25 -18.37
C ARG A 305 -12.49 0.98 -17.53
N GLN A 306 -12.02 1.11 -16.29
CA GLN A 306 -11.78 -0.02 -15.39
C GLN A 306 -12.94 -0.30 -14.43
N ALA A 307 -14.07 0.41 -14.53
CA ALA A 307 -15.16 0.31 -13.56
C ALA A 307 -15.71 -1.13 -13.42
N LEU A 308 -15.78 -1.89 -14.51
CA LEU A 308 -16.24 -3.29 -14.46
C LEU A 308 -15.23 -4.25 -13.82
N LEU A 309 -13.93 -3.91 -13.83
CA LEU A 309 -12.91 -4.67 -13.10
C LEU A 309 -13.17 -4.59 -11.59
N PHE A 310 -13.43 -3.38 -11.09
CA PHE A 310 -13.54 -3.13 -9.65
C PHE A 310 -14.96 -3.33 -9.09
N GLY A 311 -16.00 -3.04 -9.87
CA GLY A 311 -17.40 -3.18 -9.45
C GLY A 311 -18.11 -4.43 -9.95
N GLY A 312 -17.52 -5.19 -10.88
CA GLY A 312 -18.21 -6.27 -11.61
C GLY A 312 -18.91 -7.30 -10.73
N SER A 313 -18.36 -7.61 -9.55
CA SER A 313 -18.92 -8.59 -8.61
C SER A 313 -20.09 -8.06 -7.76
N THR A 314 -20.36 -6.76 -7.74
CA THR A 314 -21.27 -6.13 -6.75
C THR A 314 -22.31 -5.20 -7.33
N ILE A 315 -22.09 -4.66 -8.54
CA ILE A 315 -23.03 -3.76 -9.21
C ILE A 315 -24.28 -4.49 -9.70
N ASP A 316 -25.40 -3.77 -9.76
CA ASP A 316 -26.60 -4.24 -10.44
C ASP A 316 -26.49 -4.11 -11.97
N LEU A 317 -27.45 -4.74 -12.67
CA LEU A 317 -27.50 -4.75 -14.12
C LEU A 317 -27.65 -3.36 -14.75
N ASP A 318 -28.37 -2.45 -14.10
CA ASP A 318 -28.63 -1.12 -14.66
C ASP A 318 -27.37 -0.24 -14.60
N LEU A 319 -26.65 -0.28 -13.47
CA LEU A 319 -25.34 0.36 -13.35
C LEU A 319 -24.33 -0.29 -14.31
N ALA A 320 -24.31 -1.63 -14.44
CA ALA A 320 -23.43 -2.30 -15.40
C ALA A 320 -23.67 -1.82 -16.84
N ARG A 321 -24.95 -1.71 -17.26
CA ARG A 321 -25.32 -1.17 -18.58
C ARG A 321 -24.89 0.27 -18.75
N GLU A 322 -25.07 1.10 -17.72
CA GLU A 322 -24.63 2.49 -17.76
C GLU A 322 -23.12 2.61 -17.92
N LEU A 323 -22.34 1.82 -17.17
CA LEU A 323 -20.88 1.78 -17.27
C LEU A 323 -20.42 1.34 -18.66
N VAL A 324 -21.03 0.28 -19.23
CA VAL A 324 -20.75 -0.16 -20.60
C VAL A 324 -21.07 0.94 -21.62
N HIS A 325 -22.22 1.61 -21.47
CA HIS A 325 -22.61 2.72 -22.36
C HIS A 325 -21.63 3.88 -22.30
N ARG A 326 -21.08 4.17 -21.11
CA ARG A 326 -20.06 5.20 -20.87
C ARG A 326 -18.64 4.76 -21.26
N GLY A 327 -18.45 3.53 -21.76
CA GLY A 327 -17.19 3.05 -22.31
C GLY A 327 -16.33 2.22 -21.34
N ALA A 328 -16.93 1.60 -20.32
CA ALA A 328 -16.23 0.63 -19.49
C ALA A 328 -15.77 -0.57 -20.32
N GLU A 329 -14.53 -1.01 -20.10
CA GLU A 329 -13.92 -2.08 -20.88
C GLU A 329 -14.45 -3.45 -20.43
N ARG A 330 -14.89 -4.24 -21.41
CA ARG A 330 -15.24 -5.64 -21.23
C ARG A 330 -14.06 -6.48 -21.65
N ASN A 331 -13.24 -6.88 -20.68
CA ASN A 331 -12.03 -7.67 -20.87
C ASN A 331 -12.04 -8.91 -19.95
N GLU A 332 -11.00 -9.74 -20.05
CA GLU A 332 -10.86 -10.96 -19.25
C GLU A 332 -10.90 -10.68 -17.74
N SER A 333 -10.23 -9.63 -17.27
CA SER A 333 -10.21 -9.27 -15.84
C SER A 333 -11.59 -8.79 -15.33
N ALA A 334 -12.31 -7.98 -16.11
CA ALA A 334 -13.67 -7.57 -15.80
C ALA A 334 -14.64 -8.77 -15.77
N LEU A 335 -14.45 -9.74 -16.68
CA LEU A 335 -15.24 -10.97 -16.69
C LEU A 335 -14.96 -11.85 -15.47
N LEU A 336 -13.69 -11.97 -15.06
CA LEU A 336 -13.31 -12.68 -13.84
C LEU A 336 -13.95 -12.04 -12.59
N SER A 337 -13.98 -10.70 -12.52
CA SER A 337 -14.66 -9.97 -11.45
C SER A 337 -16.17 -10.23 -11.45
N ALA A 338 -16.83 -10.13 -12.62
CA ALA A 338 -18.27 -10.35 -12.76
C ALA A 338 -18.70 -11.80 -12.51
N ALA A 339 -17.80 -12.77 -12.58
CA ALA A 339 -18.10 -14.18 -12.31
C ALA A 339 -18.59 -14.43 -10.87
N ASP A 340 -18.22 -13.53 -9.95
CA ASP A 340 -18.64 -13.54 -8.56
C ASP A 340 -19.93 -12.75 -8.30
N ASN A 341 -20.54 -12.15 -9.33
CA ASN A 341 -21.81 -11.45 -9.20
C ASN A 341 -22.98 -12.44 -9.05
N ASP A 342 -23.92 -12.13 -8.16
CA ASP A 342 -25.13 -12.93 -7.93
C ASP A 342 -26.17 -12.75 -9.03
N ASP A 343 -26.14 -11.64 -9.77
CA ASP A 343 -26.98 -11.38 -10.95
C ASP A 343 -26.29 -11.93 -12.21
N GLU A 344 -26.81 -13.04 -12.73
CA GLU A 344 -26.28 -13.67 -13.94
C GLU A 344 -26.33 -12.76 -15.18
N ALA A 345 -27.23 -11.78 -15.21
CA ALA A 345 -27.35 -10.86 -16.34
C ALA A 345 -26.18 -9.87 -16.40
N VAL A 346 -25.56 -9.54 -15.26
CA VAL A 346 -24.33 -8.73 -15.22
C VAL A 346 -23.19 -9.53 -15.85
N LEU A 347 -23.04 -10.79 -15.45
CA LEU A 347 -22.02 -11.68 -16.01
C LEU A 347 -22.18 -11.86 -17.52
N ASP A 348 -23.41 -12.09 -17.99
CA ASP A 348 -23.71 -12.24 -19.42
C ASP A 348 -23.38 -10.95 -20.22
N LEU A 349 -23.80 -9.78 -19.71
CA LEU A 349 -23.50 -8.48 -20.31
C LEU A 349 -21.99 -8.23 -20.48
N VAL A 350 -21.20 -8.57 -19.46
CA VAL A 350 -19.74 -8.43 -19.50
C VAL A 350 -19.13 -9.43 -20.49
N ALA A 351 -19.66 -10.65 -20.57
CA ALA A 351 -19.15 -11.70 -21.44
C ALA A 351 -19.40 -11.47 -22.94
N GLU A 352 -20.44 -10.71 -23.33
CA GLU A 352 -20.87 -10.50 -24.72
C GLU A 352 -19.70 -10.27 -25.70
N SER A 353 -18.77 -9.37 -25.37
CA SER A 353 -17.66 -8.97 -26.25
C SER A 353 -16.30 -9.54 -25.85
N VAL A 354 -16.23 -10.44 -24.87
CA VAL A 354 -14.96 -11.02 -24.41
C VAL A 354 -14.62 -12.26 -25.25
N PRO A 355 -13.50 -12.26 -25.99
CA PRO A 355 -13.09 -13.41 -26.78
C PRO A 355 -12.57 -14.53 -25.88
N ARG A 356 -12.57 -15.77 -26.38
CA ARG A 356 -11.94 -16.89 -25.69
C ARG A 356 -10.42 -16.66 -25.61
N SER A 357 -9.83 -16.99 -24.46
CA SER A 357 -8.39 -16.99 -24.24
C SER A 357 -7.97 -18.25 -23.47
N ALA A 358 -6.66 -18.54 -23.41
CA ALA A 358 -6.15 -19.64 -22.59
C ALA A 358 -6.40 -19.40 -21.09
N GLY A 359 -6.35 -18.14 -20.63
CA GLY A 359 -6.61 -17.77 -19.23
C GLY A 359 -8.06 -18.02 -18.81
N LEU A 360 -9.01 -17.84 -19.73
CA LEU A 360 -10.45 -18.06 -19.47
C LEU A 360 -10.88 -19.53 -19.40
N VAL A 361 -10.02 -20.50 -19.76
CA VAL A 361 -10.36 -21.94 -19.66
C VAL A 361 -10.63 -22.33 -18.20
N GLN A 362 -9.83 -21.82 -17.26
CA GLN A 362 -10.03 -22.08 -15.83
C GLN A 362 -11.35 -21.45 -15.33
N LEU A 363 -11.68 -20.26 -15.82
CA LEU A 363 -12.99 -19.65 -15.54
C LEU A 363 -14.12 -20.55 -16.05
N GLY A 364 -14.04 -21.06 -17.29
CA GLY A 364 -15.06 -21.97 -17.83
C GLY A 364 -15.28 -23.20 -16.95
N GLN A 365 -14.21 -23.80 -16.41
CA GLN A 365 -14.30 -24.91 -15.47
C GLN A 365 -14.95 -24.52 -14.14
N ARG A 366 -14.64 -23.33 -13.60
CA ARG A 366 -15.28 -22.77 -12.40
C ARG A 366 -16.77 -22.55 -12.63
N LEU A 367 -17.15 -21.96 -13.77
CA LEU A 367 -18.54 -21.71 -14.13
C LEU A 367 -19.36 -23.00 -14.21
N TRP A 368 -18.80 -24.11 -14.73
CA TRP A 368 -19.46 -25.43 -14.68
C TRP A 368 -19.78 -25.87 -13.25
N GLN A 369 -18.86 -25.68 -12.31
CA GLN A 369 -19.07 -26.04 -10.90
C GLN A 369 -20.15 -25.16 -10.26
N THR A 370 -20.08 -23.84 -10.48
CA THR A 370 -21.08 -22.90 -9.98
C THR A 370 -22.46 -23.16 -10.57
N ALA A 371 -22.55 -23.54 -11.85
CA ALA A 371 -23.79 -23.90 -12.51
C ALA A 371 -24.43 -25.15 -11.86
N ALA A 372 -23.63 -26.18 -11.54
CA ALA A 372 -24.11 -27.37 -10.85
C ALA A 372 -24.60 -27.04 -9.43
N GLN A 373 -23.89 -26.16 -8.71
CA GLN A 373 -24.32 -25.68 -7.38
C GLN A 373 -25.64 -24.91 -7.44
N ALA A 374 -25.79 -24.00 -8.41
CA ALA A 374 -27.04 -23.27 -8.65
C ALA A 374 -28.20 -24.23 -8.97
N ALA A 375 -27.99 -25.20 -9.85
CA ALA A 375 -29.01 -26.22 -10.17
C ALA A 375 -29.46 -27.00 -8.92
N HIS A 376 -28.51 -27.43 -8.07
CA HIS A 376 -28.84 -28.09 -6.80
C HIS A 376 -29.57 -27.16 -5.82
N ALA A 377 -29.18 -25.89 -5.73
CA ALA A 377 -29.88 -24.91 -4.91
C ALA A 377 -31.33 -24.70 -5.38
N GLY A 378 -31.56 -24.63 -6.69
CA GLY A 378 -32.89 -24.54 -7.30
C GLY A 378 -33.78 -25.74 -6.97
N GLN A 379 -33.24 -26.96 -7.07
CA GLN A 379 -33.95 -28.19 -6.67
C GLN A 379 -34.37 -28.15 -5.19
N ARG A 380 -33.48 -27.70 -4.30
CA ARG A 380 -33.79 -27.56 -2.87
C ARG A 380 -34.84 -26.49 -2.59
N ALA A 381 -34.79 -25.36 -3.29
CA ALA A 381 -35.77 -24.29 -3.16
C ALA A 381 -37.17 -24.76 -3.63
N SER A 382 -37.23 -25.45 -4.78
CA SER A 382 -38.45 -26.07 -5.29
C SER A 382 -39.04 -27.08 -4.30
N ALA A 383 -38.21 -27.94 -3.71
CA ALA A 383 -38.65 -28.89 -2.69
C ALA A 383 -39.19 -28.23 -1.40
N ARG A 384 -38.80 -26.97 -1.12
CA ARG A 384 -39.31 -26.16 -0.01
C ARG A 384 -40.52 -25.30 -0.38
N GLY A 385 -40.97 -25.33 -1.63
CA GLY A 385 -42.08 -24.51 -2.13
C GLY A 385 -41.70 -23.06 -2.48
N ASP A 386 -40.41 -22.71 -2.47
CA ASP A 386 -39.93 -21.39 -2.87
C ASP A 386 -39.71 -21.33 -4.39
N THR A 387 -40.80 -21.06 -5.11
CA THR A 387 -40.84 -21.03 -6.59
C THR A 387 -39.99 -19.90 -7.18
N GLU A 388 -39.84 -18.79 -6.46
CA GLU A 388 -39.08 -17.62 -6.92
C GLU A 388 -37.57 -17.91 -6.85
N ALA A 389 -37.10 -18.44 -5.72
CA ALA A 389 -35.71 -18.86 -5.59
C ALA A 389 -35.36 -20.03 -6.51
N ALA A 390 -36.29 -20.97 -6.74
CA ALA A 390 -36.10 -22.06 -7.70
C ALA A 390 -35.88 -21.51 -9.12
N GLY A 391 -36.77 -20.63 -9.58
CA GLY A 391 -36.66 -20.03 -10.92
C GLY A 391 -35.41 -19.15 -11.10
N ARG A 392 -34.98 -18.42 -10.07
CA ARG A 392 -33.69 -17.68 -10.10
C ARG A 392 -32.50 -18.62 -10.30
N ASN A 393 -32.43 -19.68 -9.49
CA ASN A 393 -31.32 -20.62 -9.54
C ASN A 393 -31.27 -21.41 -10.86
N GLU A 394 -32.43 -21.71 -11.46
CA GLU A 394 -32.50 -22.35 -12.78
C GLU A 394 -31.96 -21.43 -13.89
N ARG A 395 -32.33 -20.14 -13.90
CA ARG A 395 -31.79 -19.16 -14.86
C ARG A 395 -30.29 -18.99 -14.69
N ARG A 396 -29.83 -18.82 -13.45
CA ARG A 396 -28.40 -18.74 -13.13
C ARG A 396 -27.64 -19.96 -13.63
N ALA A 397 -28.14 -21.17 -13.37
CA ALA A 397 -27.52 -22.40 -13.87
C ALA A 397 -27.45 -22.45 -15.41
N ALA A 398 -28.50 -21.99 -16.10
CA ALA A 398 -28.53 -21.96 -17.56
C ALA A 398 -27.47 -21.01 -18.15
N VAL A 399 -27.42 -19.76 -17.67
CA VAL A 399 -26.43 -18.76 -18.12
C VAL A 399 -25.01 -19.23 -17.82
N LEU A 400 -24.76 -19.73 -16.61
CA LEU A 400 -23.44 -20.25 -16.23
C LEU A 400 -23.01 -21.43 -17.10
N ASN A 401 -23.90 -22.35 -17.45
CA ASN A 401 -23.59 -23.47 -18.35
C ASN A 401 -23.25 -23.00 -19.76
N GLU A 402 -23.98 -22.02 -20.30
CA GLU A 402 -23.71 -21.45 -21.62
C GLU A 402 -22.33 -20.79 -21.65
N LEU A 403 -22.01 -19.97 -20.66
CA LEU A 403 -20.71 -19.33 -20.54
C LEU A 403 -19.59 -20.33 -20.25
N ALA A 404 -19.85 -21.37 -19.45
CA ALA A 404 -18.90 -22.44 -19.21
C ALA A 404 -18.56 -23.19 -20.49
N ALA A 405 -19.55 -23.54 -21.31
CA ALA A 405 -19.33 -24.12 -22.65
C ALA A 405 -18.65 -23.13 -23.60
N ARG A 406 -18.91 -21.82 -23.44
CA ARG A 406 -18.22 -20.77 -24.18
C ARG A 406 -16.73 -20.73 -23.83
N TYR A 407 -16.29 -20.92 -22.60
CA TYR A 407 -14.87 -20.76 -22.27
C TYR A 407 -14.10 -22.08 -22.04
N ALA A 408 -14.81 -23.18 -21.78
CA ALA A 408 -14.26 -24.53 -21.60
C ALA A 408 -15.12 -25.57 -22.38
N PRO A 409 -14.97 -25.67 -23.71
CA PRO A 409 -15.79 -26.53 -24.56
C PRO A 409 -15.56 -28.03 -24.33
N ASP A 410 -14.43 -28.41 -23.74
CA ASP A 410 -14.10 -29.81 -23.40
C ASP A 410 -14.97 -30.39 -22.27
N GLY A 411 -15.88 -29.57 -21.72
CA GLY A 411 -16.85 -29.98 -20.71
C GLY A 411 -16.35 -29.84 -19.28
N PRO A 412 -17.19 -30.19 -18.29
CA PRO A 412 -16.83 -30.10 -16.88
C PRO A 412 -15.66 -31.04 -16.57
N PRO A 413 -14.75 -30.67 -15.64
CA PRO A 413 -13.69 -31.56 -15.22
C PRO A 413 -14.29 -32.88 -14.72
N SER A 414 -13.84 -33.99 -15.29
CA SER A 414 -14.29 -35.31 -14.88
C SER A 414 -13.78 -35.62 -13.47
N PHE A 415 -14.58 -35.29 -12.46
CA PHE A 415 -14.35 -35.73 -11.09
C PHE A 415 -14.54 -37.25 -11.04
N LYS A 416 -13.44 -37.99 -11.08
CA LYS A 416 -13.43 -39.39 -10.64
C LYS A 416 -13.71 -39.38 -9.14
N PHE A 417 -14.97 -39.54 -8.75
CA PHE A 417 -15.31 -39.92 -7.39
C PHE A 417 -14.66 -41.29 -7.12
N SER A 418 -13.54 -41.30 -6.41
CA SER A 418 -13.04 -42.50 -5.74
C SER A 418 -14.01 -42.80 -4.60
N GLY A 419 -15.10 -43.49 -4.93
CA GLY A 419 -16.01 -44.04 -3.95
C GLY A 419 -15.27 -45.08 -3.11
N HIS A 420 -14.94 -44.74 -1.88
CA HIS A 420 -14.76 -45.73 -0.83
C HIS A 420 -16.15 -45.97 -0.22
N ARG A 421 -16.69 -47.15 -0.54
CA ARG A 421 -17.80 -47.76 0.17
C ARG A 421 -17.33 -48.29 1.51
#